data_AF-A0A523Q3N9-F1
#
_entry.id   AF-A0A523Q3N9-F1
#
_cell.length_a   1.000
_cell.length_b   1.000
_cell.length_c   1.000
_cell.angle_alpha   90.00
_cell.angle_beta   90.00
_cell.angle_gamma   90.00
#
_symmetry.space_group_name_H-M   'P 1'
#
loop_
_entity.id
_entity.type
_entity.pdbx_description
1 polymer ?
#
loop_
_entity_poly.entity_id
_entity_poly.type
_entity_poly.pdbx_seq_one_letter_code
_entity_poly.pdbx_strand_id
1 'polypeptide(L)'
;MEEMLVSLAEGVREAQQALSAVPAVDAYGRPQPTYHLPYLDFDLQVKVVMQSSPGGRPIARLMPFTAKVAPSSSGSQSTEVSGNIKGRLVAVPPQQGLPLPVLRLTLAQRQAAQPTQQTLLLEAANTAGERLTQQAVELNIDPAASQRLNPGLAWPASLTATRLQQAVVHTDEQGLAQAVLDLGNELPRGALLMVVASIGPVRAQGVVTV
;
A
#
# COMPACT_ATOMS: atom_id res chain seq x y z
N MET A 1 28.41 -5.78 11.01
CA MET A 1 28.02 -4.38 10.78
C MET A 1 26.54 -4.28 10.43
N GLU A 2 26.09 -5.08 9.46
CA GLU A 2 24.70 -5.12 8.99
C GLU A 2 23.66 -5.32 10.11
N GLU A 3 23.82 -6.30 11.00
CA GLU A 3 22.86 -6.56 12.10
C GLU A 3 22.63 -5.36 13.04
N MET A 4 23.69 -4.63 13.39
CA MET A 4 23.57 -3.45 14.26
C MET A 4 22.84 -2.30 13.54
N LEU A 5 23.13 -2.08 12.26
CA LEU A 5 22.45 -1.07 11.45
C LEU A 5 20.98 -1.43 11.21
N VAL A 6 20.67 -2.71 11.02
CA VAL A 6 19.30 -3.22 10.91
C VAL A 6 18.53 -2.99 12.21
N SER A 7 19.10 -3.35 13.36
CA SER A 7 18.46 -3.12 14.67
C SER A 7 18.19 -1.64 14.96
N LEU A 8 19.08 -0.75 14.52
CA LEU A 8 18.91 0.70 14.64
C LEU A 8 17.79 1.22 13.71
N ALA A 9 17.73 0.73 12.47
CA ALA A 9 16.66 1.07 11.54
C ALA A 9 15.27 0.60 12.03
N GLU A 10 15.20 -0.60 12.62
CA GLU A 10 13.98 -1.12 13.23
C GLU A 10 13.52 -0.27 14.43
N GLY A 11 14.43 0.07 15.35
CA GLY A 11 14.10 0.92 16.49
C GLY A 11 13.62 2.33 16.08
N VAL A 12 14.20 2.90 15.03
CA VAL A 12 13.75 4.19 14.48
C VAL A 12 12.38 4.09 13.84
N ARG A 13 12.11 3.00 13.11
CA ARG A 13 10.80 2.73 12.51
C ARG A 13 9.74 2.59 13.60
N GLU A 14 10.02 1.84 14.67
CA GLU A 14 9.10 1.67 15.79
C GLU A 14 8.81 2.99 16.50
N ALA A 15 9.83 3.82 16.74
CA ALA A 15 9.66 5.16 17.30
C ALA A 15 8.78 6.07 16.41
N GLN A 16 8.97 6.02 15.07
CA GLN A 16 8.11 6.75 14.13
C GLN A 16 6.66 6.26 14.16
N GLN A 17 6.44 4.96 14.26
CA GLN A 17 5.10 4.39 14.38
C GLN A 17 4.40 4.84 15.67
N ALA A 18 5.12 4.87 16.79
CA ALA A 18 4.60 5.36 18.06
C ALA A 18 4.21 6.85 18.00
N LEU A 19 5.03 7.69 17.35
CA LEU A 19 4.72 9.12 17.15
C LEU A 19 3.54 9.33 16.20
N SER A 20 3.38 8.47 15.19
CA SER A 20 2.30 8.54 14.20
C SER A 20 0.97 7.98 14.72
N ALA A 21 0.98 7.20 15.82
CA ALA A 21 -0.21 6.66 16.44
C ALA A 21 -1.01 7.70 17.24
N VAL A 22 -0.48 8.91 17.42
CA VAL A 22 -1.19 10.02 18.08
C VAL A 22 -2.35 10.46 17.18
N PRO A 23 -3.59 10.47 17.67
CA PRO A 23 -4.75 10.93 16.90
C PRO A 23 -4.56 12.37 16.42
N ALA A 24 -4.93 12.63 15.16
CA ALA A 24 -4.80 13.96 14.55
C ALA A 24 -5.68 15.03 15.22
N VAL A 25 -6.67 14.60 16.01
CA VAL A 25 -7.60 15.48 16.71
C VAL A 25 -7.81 15.03 18.16
N ASP A 26 -8.02 15.99 19.05
CA ASP A 26 -8.43 15.70 20.43
C ASP A 26 -9.92 15.33 20.52
N ALA A 27 -10.39 15.00 21.73
CA ALA A 27 -11.79 14.66 22.00
C ALA A 27 -12.79 15.80 21.70
N TYR A 28 -12.31 17.01 21.42
CA TYR A 28 -13.10 18.19 21.08
C TYR A 28 -12.91 18.60 19.61
N GLY A 29 -12.27 17.76 18.78
CA GLY A 29 -12.07 18.00 17.35
C GLY A 29 -10.99 19.02 17.02
N ARG A 30 -10.16 19.44 17.99
CA ARG A 30 -9.07 20.38 17.75
C ARG A 30 -7.86 19.65 17.18
N PRO A 31 -7.18 20.21 16.16
CA PRO A 31 -5.98 19.60 15.60
C PRO A 31 -4.88 19.46 16.66
N GLN A 32 -4.31 18.27 16.77
CA GLN A 32 -3.11 18.01 17.56
C GLN A 32 -1.88 18.11 16.64
N PRO A 33 -0.77 18.70 17.10
CA PRO A 33 0.46 18.75 16.32
C PRO A 33 1.01 17.33 16.11
N THR A 34 1.01 16.85 14.87
CA THR A 34 1.64 15.58 14.49
C THR A 34 3.13 15.80 14.27
N TYR A 35 3.97 14.95 14.87
CA TYR A 35 5.42 15.04 14.75
C TYR A 35 5.94 13.93 13.83
N HIS A 36 6.64 14.30 12.76
CA HIS A 36 7.32 13.37 11.85
C HIS A 36 8.83 13.67 11.87
N LEU A 37 9.67 12.64 12.00
CA LEU A 37 11.12 12.81 11.89
C LEU A 37 11.54 12.61 10.42
N PRO A 38 11.94 13.67 9.69
CA PRO A 38 12.37 13.52 8.30
C PRO A 38 13.72 12.79 8.19
N TYR A 39 14.60 13.00 9.17
CA TYR A 39 15.88 12.32 9.27
C TYR A 39 16.32 12.20 10.73
N LEU A 40 17.21 11.24 11.00
CA LEU A 40 17.88 11.05 12.29
C LEU A 40 19.40 10.99 12.05
N ASP A 41 20.12 11.94 12.60
CA ASP A 41 21.58 11.91 12.67
C ASP A 41 22.04 11.09 13.89
N PHE A 42 23.02 10.21 13.70
CA PHE A 42 23.59 9.41 14.78
C PHE A 42 25.12 9.45 14.78
N ASP A 43 25.68 9.37 15.98
CA ASP A 43 27.11 9.23 16.26
C ASP A 43 27.26 8.12 17.30
N LEU A 44 27.78 6.97 16.89
CA LEU A 44 27.84 5.75 17.71
C LEU A 44 29.29 5.35 17.95
N GLN A 45 29.66 5.24 19.22
CA GLN A 45 30.91 4.61 19.63
C GLN A 45 30.74 3.09 19.65
N VAL A 46 31.59 2.38 18.93
CA VAL A 46 31.56 0.92 18.84
C VAL A 46 32.84 0.32 19.40
N LYS A 47 32.71 -0.84 20.05
CA LYS A 47 33.82 -1.64 20.55
C LYS A 47 33.91 -2.92 19.72
N VAL A 48 35.04 -3.14 19.08
CA VAL A 48 35.36 -4.41 18.41
C VAL A 48 36.06 -5.31 19.41
N VAL A 49 35.47 -6.46 19.70
CA VAL A 49 36.08 -7.51 20.53
C VAL A 49 36.49 -8.64 19.61
N MET A 50 37.79 -8.90 19.52
CA MET A 50 38.30 -10.10 18.86
C MET A 50 38.32 -11.26 19.85
N GLN A 51 37.56 -12.31 19.56
CA GLN A 51 37.59 -13.56 20.33
C GLN A 51 38.37 -14.60 19.53
N SER A 52 39.49 -15.04 20.10
CA SER A 52 40.26 -16.18 19.59
C SER A 52 39.98 -17.38 20.49
N SER A 53 39.55 -18.49 19.88
CA SER A 53 39.47 -19.80 20.54
C SER A 53 40.71 -20.61 20.12
N PRO A 54 41.36 -21.37 21.04
CA PRO A 54 42.53 -22.17 20.69
C PRO A 54 42.21 -23.15 19.54
N GLY A 55 42.86 -22.97 18.39
CA GLY A 55 42.65 -23.80 17.17
C GLY A 55 41.52 -23.34 16.24
N GLY A 56 40.81 -22.25 16.56
CA GLY A 56 39.74 -21.69 15.73
C GLY A 56 40.19 -20.48 14.90
N ARG A 57 39.47 -20.18 13.80
CA ARG A 57 39.62 -18.90 13.09
C ARG A 57 39.16 -17.77 14.01
N PRO A 58 39.89 -16.64 14.10
CA PRO A 58 39.47 -15.51 14.93
C PRO A 58 38.14 -14.95 14.41
N ILE A 59 37.19 -14.72 15.32
CA ILE A 59 35.89 -14.10 15.00
C ILE A 59 35.89 -12.70 15.61
N ALA A 60 35.74 -11.69 14.76
CA ALA A 60 35.59 -10.30 15.18
C ALA A 60 34.10 -10.01 15.41
N ARG A 61 33.74 -9.58 16.63
CA ARG A 61 32.37 -9.20 16.97
C ARG A 61 32.33 -7.73 17.37
N LEU A 62 31.50 -6.95 16.69
CA LEU A 62 31.22 -5.57 17.06
C LEU A 62 30.12 -5.55 18.12
N MET A 63 30.32 -4.78 19.18
CA MET A 63 29.33 -4.58 20.23
C MET A 63 29.13 -3.08 20.50
N PRO A 64 27.92 -2.67 20.92
CA PRO A 64 27.67 -1.35 21.47
C PRO A 64 28.61 -1.08 22.65
N PHE A 65 29.05 0.17 22.84
CA PHE A 65 29.95 0.53 23.95
C PHE A 65 29.36 0.23 25.35
N THR A 66 28.03 0.13 25.45
CA THR A 66 27.30 -0.19 26.69
C THR A 66 27.14 -1.70 26.94
N ALA A 67 27.51 -2.56 26.00
CA ALA A 67 27.35 -3.99 26.14
C ALA A 67 28.34 -4.56 27.17
N LYS A 68 27.83 -5.14 28.25
CA LYS A 68 28.65 -5.89 29.22
C LYS A 68 29.17 -7.16 28.55
N VAL A 69 30.48 -7.21 28.34
CA VAL A 69 31.16 -8.43 27.88
C VAL A 69 31.13 -9.44 29.02
N ALA A 70 30.52 -10.61 28.80
CA ALA A 70 30.58 -11.70 29.77
C ALA A 70 32.05 -12.12 29.96
N PRO A 71 32.54 -12.31 31.20
CA PRO A 71 33.94 -12.68 31.43
C PRO A 71 34.23 -14.02 30.75
N SER A 72 35.15 -14.02 29.78
CA SER A 72 35.61 -15.24 29.12
C SER A 72 36.52 -16.02 30.07
N SER A 73 36.30 -17.32 30.18
CA SER A 73 37.14 -18.22 30.96
C SER A 73 38.60 -18.13 30.46
N SER A 74 39.52 -18.05 31.43
CA SER A 74 40.98 -18.01 31.34
C SER A 74 41.59 -18.47 30.01
N GLY A 75 42.20 -17.53 29.27
CA GLY A 75 43.10 -17.81 28.14
C GLY A 75 42.83 -17.04 26.84
N SER A 76 41.77 -16.24 26.77
CA SER A 76 41.41 -15.47 25.57
C SER A 76 41.98 -14.06 25.60
N GLN A 77 42.93 -13.77 24.70
CA GLN A 77 43.51 -12.44 24.52
C GLN A 77 42.55 -11.59 23.68
N SER A 78 41.80 -10.69 24.30
CA SER A 78 40.87 -9.79 23.61
C SER A 78 41.58 -8.50 23.21
N THR A 79 41.74 -8.25 21.91
CA THR A 79 42.11 -6.91 21.41
C THR A 79 40.85 -6.08 21.30
N GLU A 80 40.83 -4.96 22.02
CA GLU A 80 39.76 -3.97 21.99
C GLU A 80 40.12 -2.86 21.00
N VAL A 81 39.33 -2.71 19.94
CA VAL A 81 39.48 -1.60 18.99
C VAL A 81 38.22 -0.75 19.07
N SER A 82 38.36 0.53 19.43
CA SER A 82 37.27 1.49 19.45
C SER A 82 37.14 2.18 18.09
N GLY A 83 35.90 2.32 17.61
CA GLY A 83 35.57 3.03 16.38
C GLY A 83 34.41 3.98 16.59
N ASN A 84 34.31 5.00 15.73
CA ASN A 84 33.18 5.92 15.71
C ASN A 84 32.45 5.75 14.37
N ILE A 85 31.13 5.54 14.42
CA ILE A 85 30.26 5.44 13.25
C ILE A 85 29.29 6.61 13.27
N LYS A 86 29.38 7.46 12.24
CA LYS A 86 28.44 8.56 12.02
C LYS A 86 27.58 8.26 10.80
N GLY A 87 26.30 8.61 10.87
CA GLY A 87 25.39 8.42 9.75
C GLY A 87 24.09 9.17 9.92
N ARG A 88 23.27 9.12 8.86
CA ARG A 88 21.93 9.70 8.81
C ARG A 88 20.96 8.64 8.32
N LEU A 89 19.89 8.39 9.07
CA LEU A 89 18.72 7.69 8.56
C LEU A 89 17.76 8.71 7.98
N VAL A 90 17.22 8.47 6.79
CA VAL A 90 16.24 9.33 6.12
C VAL A 90 14.96 8.54 5.93
N ALA A 91 13.82 9.11 6.33
CA ALA A 91 12.53 8.51 6.05
C ALA A 91 12.23 8.65 4.55
N VAL A 92 12.27 7.53 3.82
CA VAL A 92 11.85 7.48 2.41
C VAL A 92 10.42 6.94 2.37
N PRO A 93 9.44 7.69 1.86
CA PRO A 93 8.08 7.19 1.69
C PRO A 93 8.07 5.91 0.85
N PRO A 94 7.07 5.02 1.04
CA PRO A 94 6.88 3.88 0.14
C PRO A 94 6.89 4.36 -1.32
N GLN A 95 7.49 3.56 -2.22
CA GLN A 95 7.63 3.86 -3.66
C GLN A 95 8.51 5.09 -3.97
N GLN A 96 9.46 5.46 -3.09
CA GLN A 96 10.40 6.57 -3.30
C GLN A 96 9.73 7.96 -3.45
N GLY A 97 8.48 8.09 -3.00
CA GLY A 97 7.69 9.32 -3.22
C GLY A 97 7.18 9.48 -4.65
N LEU A 98 7.24 8.43 -5.48
CA LEU A 98 6.65 8.44 -6.81
C LEU A 98 5.12 8.53 -6.69
N PRO A 99 4.46 9.35 -7.53
CA PRO A 99 3.01 9.44 -7.55
C PRO A 99 2.36 8.07 -7.82
N LEU A 100 1.42 7.68 -6.96
CA LEU A 100 0.74 6.38 -7.07
C LEU A 100 -0.46 6.51 -8.02
N PRO A 101 -0.78 5.48 -8.82
CA PRO A 101 -2.01 5.48 -9.62
C PRO A 101 -3.26 5.56 -8.74
N VAL A 102 -4.25 6.30 -9.21
CA VAL A 102 -5.57 6.49 -8.62
C VAL A 102 -6.59 6.22 -9.71
N LEU A 103 -7.53 5.32 -9.44
CA LEU A 103 -8.62 4.99 -10.34
C LEU A 103 -9.94 5.37 -9.71
N ARG A 104 -10.81 6.02 -10.48
CA ARG A 104 -12.18 6.33 -10.10
C ARG A 104 -13.14 5.72 -11.11
N LEU A 105 -14.24 5.18 -10.60
CA LEU A 105 -15.34 4.66 -11.38
C LEU A 105 -16.61 5.41 -10.97
N THR A 106 -17.28 5.99 -11.95
CA THR A 106 -18.56 6.68 -11.77
C THR A 106 -19.58 6.16 -12.78
N LEU A 107 -20.85 6.31 -12.47
CA LEU A 107 -21.96 5.86 -13.31
C LEU A 107 -22.60 7.08 -13.95
N ALA A 108 -22.72 7.09 -15.28
CA ALA A 108 -23.46 8.14 -15.96
C ALA A 108 -24.97 8.00 -15.71
N GLN A 109 -25.73 9.06 -15.98
CA GLN A 109 -27.19 8.95 -16.01
C GLN A 109 -27.62 7.99 -17.13
N ARG A 110 -28.58 7.10 -16.81
CA ARG A 110 -29.10 6.12 -17.76
C ARG A 110 -29.88 6.84 -18.87
N GLN A 111 -29.63 6.47 -20.12
CA GLN A 111 -30.29 7.13 -21.25
C GLN A 111 -31.69 6.56 -21.47
N ALA A 112 -32.70 7.43 -21.62
CA ALA A 112 -34.09 7.02 -21.81
C ALA A 112 -34.29 6.16 -23.09
N ALA A 113 -33.48 6.40 -24.13
CA ALA A 113 -33.53 5.64 -25.37
C ALA A 113 -32.96 4.21 -25.25
N GLN A 114 -32.12 3.94 -24.25
CA GLN A 114 -31.46 2.64 -24.03
C GLN A 114 -31.47 2.29 -22.53
N PRO A 115 -32.65 1.96 -21.97
CA PRO A 115 -32.84 1.81 -20.53
C PRO A 115 -32.11 0.61 -19.92
N THR A 116 -31.73 -0.36 -20.74
CA THR A 116 -30.97 -1.56 -20.34
C THR A 116 -29.46 -1.37 -20.45
N GLN A 117 -28.99 -0.19 -20.89
CA GLN A 117 -27.57 0.12 -20.96
C GLN A 117 -27.19 1.14 -19.89
N GLN A 118 -26.07 0.87 -19.23
CA GLN A 118 -25.47 1.76 -18.25
C GLN A 118 -24.06 2.13 -18.71
N THR A 119 -23.80 3.43 -18.86
CA THR A 119 -22.45 3.92 -19.14
C THR A 119 -21.65 4.04 -17.84
N LEU A 120 -20.45 3.47 -17.87
CA LEU A 120 -19.45 3.52 -16.82
C LEU A 120 -18.37 4.53 -17.24
N LEU A 121 -18.10 5.51 -16.39
CA LEU A 121 -17.10 6.55 -16.62
C LEU A 121 -15.91 6.31 -15.69
N LEU A 122 -14.73 6.19 -16.29
CA LEU A 122 -13.48 5.89 -15.61
C LEU A 122 -12.55 7.11 -15.70
N GLU A 123 -11.86 7.39 -14.60
CA GLU A 123 -10.83 8.42 -14.52
C GLU A 123 -9.58 7.80 -13.89
N ALA A 124 -8.46 7.83 -14.62
CA ALA A 124 -7.17 7.38 -14.15
C ALA A 124 -6.21 8.58 -14.04
N ALA A 125 -5.72 8.79 -12.83
CA ALA A 125 -4.73 9.81 -12.52
C ALA A 125 -3.67 9.22 -11.59
N ASN A 126 -2.68 10.01 -11.18
CA ASN A 126 -1.85 9.67 -10.05
C ASN A 126 -2.12 10.59 -8.85
N THR A 127 -1.47 10.31 -7.71
CA THR A 127 -1.61 11.13 -6.49
C THR A 127 -1.08 12.55 -6.62
N ALA A 128 -0.33 12.87 -7.67
CA ALA A 128 0.09 14.23 -8.02
C ALA A 128 -0.91 14.95 -8.95
N GLY A 129 -1.99 14.27 -9.37
CA GLY A 129 -3.03 14.81 -10.25
C GLY A 129 -2.71 14.69 -11.74
N GLU A 130 -1.59 14.07 -12.12
CA GLU A 130 -1.25 13.86 -13.53
C GLU A 130 -2.18 12.79 -14.13
N ARG A 131 -2.60 13.01 -15.38
CA ARG A 131 -3.51 12.10 -16.10
C ARG A 131 -2.74 10.91 -16.64
N LEU A 132 -3.26 9.70 -16.41
CA LEU A 132 -2.67 8.48 -16.95
C LEU A 132 -3.30 8.22 -18.32
N THR A 133 -2.56 8.47 -19.39
CA THR A 133 -3.03 8.37 -20.78
C THR A 133 -2.73 6.99 -21.36
N GLN A 134 -3.60 6.51 -22.27
CA GLN A 134 -3.51 5.19 -22.92
C GLN A 134 -3.42 4.01 -21.93
N GLN A 135 -3.79 4.23 -20.67
CA GLN A 135 -3.72 3.25 -19.62
C GLN A 135 -4.84 2.24 -19.82
N ALA A 136 -4.48 0.96 -19.91
CA ALA A 136 -5.45 -0.12 -19.93
C ALA A 136 -6.14 -0.23 -18.57
N VAL A 137 -7.47 -0.15 -18.59
CA VAL A 137 -8.34 -0.35 -17.43
C VAL A 137 -9.17 -1.60 -17.69
N GLU A 138 -9.04 -2.58 -16.81
CA GLU A 138 -9.82 -3.81 -16.86
C GLU A 138 -11.10 -3.64 -16.05
N LEU A 139 -12.24 -4.04 -16.60
CA LEU A 139 -13.53 -4.05 -15.94
C LEU A 139 -14.04 -5.48 -15.81
N ASN A 140 -14.59 -5.79 -14.65
CA ASN A 140 -15.20 -7.07 -14.34
C ASN A 140 -16.49 -6.87 -13.56
N ILE A 141 -17.43 -7.79 -13.73
CA ILE A 141 -18.60 -7.93 -12.85
C ILE A 141 -18.19 -8.89 -11.73
N ASP A 142 -18.56 -8.59 -10.48
CA ASP A 142 -18.36 -9.51 -9.35
C ASP A 142 -19.71 -10.13 -8.96
N PRO A 143 -20.05 -11.34 -9.44
CA PRO A 143 -21.34 -11.96 -9.17
C PRO A 143 -21.50 -12.32 -7.70
N ALA A 144 -20.41 -12.70 -7.01
CA ALA A 144 -20.45 -13.10 -5.62
C ALA A 144 -20.69 -11.90 -4.68
N ALA A 145 -20.06 -10.75 -4.96
CA ALA A 145 -20.38 -9.51 -4.26
C ALA A 145 -21.80 -9.03 -4.59
N SER A 146 -22.20 -9.11 -5.85
CA SER A 146 -23.56 -8.73 -6.27
C SER A 146 -24.62 -9.55 -5.55
N GLN A 147 -24.46 -10.87 -5.47
CA GLN A 147 -25.39 -11.73 -4.73
C GLN A 147 -25.46 -11.36 -3.24
N ARG A 148 -24.32 -11.06 -2.60
CA ARG A 148 -24.28 -10.62 -1.19
C ARG A 148 -24.97 -9.29 -0.95
N LEU A 149 -24.97 -8.39 -1.93
CA LEU A 149 -25.66 -7.09 -1.85
C LEU A 149 -27.17 -7.19 -2.01
N ASN A 150 -27.69 -8.34 -2.44
CA ASN A 150 -29.11 -8.56 -2.72
C ASN A 150 -29.70 -9.69 -1.87
N PRO A 151 -29.63 -9.60 -0.52
CA PRO A 151 -30.18 -10.65 0.33
C PRO A 151 -31.69 -10.76 0.12
N GLY A 152 -32.16 -11.96 -0.20
CA GLY A 152 -33.59 -12.24 -0.40
C GLY A 152 -34.11 -12.05 -1.82
N LEU A 153 -33.29 -11.57 -2.77
CA LEU A 153 -33.64 -11.60 -4.18
C LEU A 153 -33.23 -12.94 -4.80
N ALA A 154 -34.07 -13.47 -5.69
CA ALA A 154 -33.75 -14.65 -6.47
C ALA A 154 -32.63 -14.31 -7.47
N TRP A 155 -31.40 -14.65 -7.13
CA TRP A 155 -30.24 -14.40 -7.98
C TRP A 155 -30.10 -15.49 -9.04
N PRO A 156 -29.94 -15.16 -10.33
CA PRO A 156 -29.79 -16.15 -11.38
C PRO A 156 -28.47 -16.92 -11.22
N ALA A 157 -28.47 -18.20 -11.61
CA ALA A 157 -27.30 -19.06 -11.53
C ALA A 157 -26.17 -18.64 -12.48
N SER A 158 -26.50 -17.91 -13.55
CA SER A 158 -25.54 -17.36 -14.52
C SER A 158 -26.08 -16.03 -15.06
N LEU A 159 -25.17 -15.12 -15.41
CA LEU A 159 -25.45 -13.84 -16.04
C LEU A 159 -24.98 -13.90 -17.49
N THR A 160 -25.90 -14.06 -18.43
CA THR A 160 -25.58 -14.20 -19.86
C THR A 160 -25.99 -12.97 -20.67
N ALA A 161 -27.06 -12.30 -20.24
CA ALA A 161 -27.53 -11.05 -20.83
C ALA A 161 -26.89 -9.81 -20.18
N THR A 162 -26.44 -9.93 -18.93
CA THR A 162 -25.71 -8.89 -18.19
C THR A 162 -24.23 -9.00 -18.51
N ARG A 163 -23.68 -8.04 -19.26
CA ARG A 163 -22.29 -8.10 -19.72
C ARG A 163 -21.70 -6.73 -19.97
N LEU A 164 -20.38 -6.66 -19.85
CA LEU A 164 -19.61 -5.52 -20.34
C LEU A 164 -19.42 -5.68 -21.86
N GLN A 165 -19.73 -4.64 -22.63
CA GLN A 165 -19.45 -4.64 -24.08
C GLN A 165 -17.95 -4.68 -24.36
N GLN A 166 -17.17 -4.06 -23.46
CA GLN A 166 -15.71 -4.11 -23.44
C GLN A 166 -15.24 -4.40 -22.02
N ALA A 167 -14.46 -5.47 -21.85
CA ALA A 167 -13.84 -5.81 -20.55
C ALA A 167 -12.53 -5.04 -20.32
N VAL A 168 -11.95 -4.44 -21.37
CA VAL A 168 -10.75 -3.60 -21.27
C VAL A 168 -10.98 -2.35 -22.11
N VAL A 169 -10.71 -1.19 -21.51
CA VAL A 169 -10.76 0.11 -22.17
C VAL A 169 -9.46 0.86 -21.92
N HIS A 170 -9.13 1.78 -22.82
CA HIS A 170 -7.94 2.62 -22.70
C HIS A 170 -8.35 4.05 -22.39
N THR A 171 -7.61 4.70 -21.50
CA THR A 171 -7.81 6.11 -21.23
C THR A 171 -7.31 7.00 -22.37
N ASP A 172 -8.02 8.10 -22.60
CA ASP A 172 -7.63 9.14 -23.55
C ASP A 172 -6.55 10.08 -22.99
N GLU A 173 -6.28 11.17 -23.70
CA GLU A 173 -5.31 12.21 -23.30
C GLU A 173 -5.69 12.93 -22.00
N GLN A 174 -6.96 12.86 -21.59
CA GLN A 174 -7.49 13.47 -20.36
C GLN A 174 -7.48 12.47 -19.20
N GLY A 175 -6.99 11.24 -19.41
CA GLY A 175 -7.01 10.17 -18.43
C GLY A 175 -8.42 9.57 -18.23
N LEU A 176 -9.32 9.76 -19.19
CA LEU A 176 -10.71 9.31 -19.10
C LEU A 176 -10.95 8.12 -20.01
N ALA A 177 -11.81 7.19 -19.58
CA ALA A 177 -12.30 6.11 -20.42
C ALA A 177 -13.79 5.87 -20.17
N GLN A 178 -14.47 5.28 -21.15
CA GLN A 178 -15.87 4.89 -21.03
C GLN A 178 -16.05 3.43 -21.39
N ALA A 179 -16.88 2.74 -20.62
CA ALA A 179 -17.32 1.38 -20.91
C ALA A 179 -18.85 1.31 -20.85
N VAL A 180 -19.44 0.38 -21.60
CA VAL A 180 -20.89 0.16 -21.59
C VAL A 180 -21.19 -1.19 -20.95
N LEU A 181 -22.08 -1.17 -19.97
CA LEU A 181 -22.64 -2.34 -19.32
C LEU A 181 -24.07 -2.56 -19.83
N ASP A 182 -24.28 -3.70 -20.48
CA ASP A 182 -25.63 -4.20 -20.78
C ASP A 182 -26.15 -4.90 -19.52
N LEU A 183 -27.32 -4.51 -19.01
CA LEU A 183 -27.95 -5.11 -17.82
C LEU A 183 -28.85 -6.31 -18.13
N GLY A 184 -29.17 -6.52 -19.42
CA GLY A 184 -30.10 -7.56 -19.83
C GLY A 184 -31.47 -7.45 -19.18
N ASN A 185 -32.18 -8.57 -19.08
CA ASN A 185 -33.50 -8.70 -18.44
C ASN A 185 -33.56 -9.83 -17.40
N GLU A 186 -32.42 -10.46 -17.08
CA GLU A 186 -32.32 -11.60 -16.18
C GLU A 186 -32.22 -11.20 -14.70
N LEU A 187 -31.80 -9.96 -14.43
CA LEU A 187 -31.71 -9.41 -13.09
C LEU A 187 -33.06 -8.80 -12.66
N PRO A 188 -33.53 -9.07 -11.43
CA PRO A 188 -34.72 -8.42 -10.89
C PRO A 188 -34.56 -6.90 -10.82
N ARG A 189 -35.67 -6.16 -11.00
CA ARG A 189 -35.67 -4.70 -10.78
C ARG A 189 -35.25 -4.36 -9.36
N GLY A 190 -34.41 -3.35 -9.21
CA GLY A 190 -33.83 -2.95 -7.93
C GLY A 190 -32.63 -3.78 -7.49
N ALA A 191 -32.21 -4.79 -8.27
CA ALA A 191 -31.00 -5.55 -7.97
C ALA A 191 -29.76 -4.65 -8.04
N LEU A 192 -28.78 -4.91 -7.18
CA LEU A 192 -27.50 -4.21 -7.11
C LEU A 192 -26.39 -5.05 -7.73
N LEU A 193 -25.78 -4.57 -8.81
CA LEU A 193 -24.67 -5.23 -9.49
C LEU A 193 -23.34 -4.55 -9.11
N MET A 194 -22.39 -5.34 -8.62
CA MET A 194 -21.03 -4.89 -8.33
C MET A 194 -20.18 -4.95 -9.59
N VAL A 195 -19.62 -3.81 -9.99
CA VAL A 195 -18.63 -3.67 -11.05
C VAL A 195 -17.30 -3.25 -10.43
N VAL A 196 -16.23 -3.91 -10.85
CA VAL A 196 -14.87 -3.65 -10.41
C VAL A 196 -14.05 -3.21 -11.60
N ALA A 197 -13.36 -2.08 -11.47
CA ALA A 197 -12.36 -1.62 -12.42
C ALA A 197 -10.96 -1.72 -11.81
N SER A 198 -9.95 -2.05 -12.60
CA SER A 198 -8.57 -2.20 -12.12
C SER A 198 -7.51 -1.73 -13.11
N ILE A 199 -6.44 -1.17 -12.54
CA ILE A 199 -5.17 -0.87 -13.21
C ILE A 199 -4.06 -1.48 -12.34
N GLY A 200 -3.50 -2.62 -12.76
CA GLY A 200 -2.53 -3.36 -11.97
C GLY A 200 -3.04 -3.64 -10.55
N PRO A 201 -2.37 -3.15 -9.49
CA PRO A 201 -2.81 -3.36 -8.11
C PRO A 201 -3.94 -2.41 -7.65
N VAL A 202 -4.23 -1.35 -8.40
CA VAL A 202 -5.22 -0.33 -8.01
C VAL A 202 -6.60 -0.75 -8.49
N ARG A 203 -7.61 -0.59 -7.63
CA ARG A 203 -8.99 -0.99 -7.91
C ARG A 203 -9.98 0.11 -7.55
N ALA A 204 -11.02 0.23 -8.34
CA ALA A 204 -12.22 1.02 -8.07
C ALA A 204 -13.45 0.12 -8.16
N GLN A 205 -14.47 0.41 -7.37
CA GLN A 205 -15.71 -0.36 -7.33
C GLN A 205 -16.91 0.57 -7.49
N GLY A 206 -17.92 0.09 -8.20
CA GLY A 206 -19.17 0.80 -8.43
C GLY A 206 -20.35 -0.15 -8.32
N VAL A 207 -21.43 0.31 -7.71
CA VAL A 207 -22.68 -0.46 -7.60
C VAL A 207 -23.69 0.11 -8.57
N VAL A 208 -24.11 -0.70 -9.54
CA VAL A 208 -25.14 -0.36 -10.52
C VAL A 208 -26.47 -0.93 -10.06
N THR A 209 -27.50 -0.08 -9.96
CA THR A 209 -28.87 -0.55 -9.70
C THR A 209 -29.54 -0.93 -11.01
N VAL A 210 -30.22 -2.07 -11.06
CA VAL A 210 -30.97 -2.56 -12.22
C VAL A 210 -32.35 -1.92 -12.29
#